data_AF-A0A0F9NJT9-F1
#
_entry.id   AF-A0A0F9NJT9-F1
#
_cell.length_a   1.000
_cell.length_b   1.000
_cell.length_c   1.000
_cell.angle_alpha   90.00
_cell.angle_beta   90.00
_cell.angle_gamma   90.00
#
_symmetry.space_group_name_H-M   'P 1'
#
loop_
_entity.id
_entity.type
_entity.pdbx_description
1 polymer ?
#
loop_
_entity_poly.entity_id
_entity_poly.type
_entity_poly.pdbx_seq_one_letter_code
_entity_poly.pdbx_strand_id
1 'polypeptide(L)'
;MKDRDSDTAEQAQQEADHQRERQRDEEMVRDEPTPPPGLGLPYVRGVEELRVLNYSYWNANGIGVCIVAVEGGAADWAAYIGADGGQRTEECVAWTIRRGCKFSRNQANRWFPELPIERYRE
;
A
#
# COMPACT_ATOMS: atom_id res chain seq x y z
N MET A 1 16.39 31.64 -56.58
CA MET A 1 17.21 30.48 -56.12
C MET A 1 17.84 30.83 -54.77
N LYS A 2 17.01 31.29 -53.80
CA LYS A 2 17.45 31.68 -52.45
C LYS A 2 16.53 31.14 -51.34
N ASP A 3 15.50 30.37 -51.71
CA ASP A 3 14.39 30.03 -50.82
C ASP A 3 14.44 28.56 -50.33
N ARG A 4 15.34 27.72 -50.87
CA ARG A 4 15.46 26.31 -50.43
C ARG A 4 16.31 26.13 -49.18
N ASP A 5 17.23 27.06 -48.91
CA ASP A 5 18.13 26.98 -47.76
C ASP A 5 17.44 27.40 -46.45
N SER A 6 16.43 28.28 -46.53
CA SER A 6 15.61 28.69 -45.38
C SER A 6 14.68 27.57 -44.90
N ASP A 7 14.02 26.88 -45.83
CA ASP A 7 13.07 25.80 -45.51
C ASP A 7 13.78 24.61 -44.83
N THR A 8 15.03 24.34 -45.24
CA THR A 8 15.84 23.24 -44.67
C THR A 8 16.29 23.55 -43.24
N ALA A 9 16.63 24.81 -42.96
CA ALA A 9 17.01 25.25 -41.62
C ALA A 9 15.81 25.24 -40.65
N GLU A 10 14.62 25.61 -41.14
CA GLU A 10 13.39 25.61 -40.35
C GLU A 10 12.94 24.18 -40.01
N GLN A 11 13.06 23.23 -40.94
CA GLN A 11 12.80 21.81 -40.68
C GLN A 11 13.77 21.23 -39.64
N ALA A 12 15.07 21.55 -39.74
CA ALA A 12 16.07 21.07 -38.77
C ALA A 12 15.81 21.61 -37.36
N GLN A 13 15.33 22.86 -37.25
CA GLN A 13 14.94 23.46 -35.99
C GLN A 13 13.70 22.76 -35.38
N GLN A 14 12.67 22.52 -36.21
CA GLN A 14 11.45 21.83 -35.77
C GLN A 14 11.73 20.39 -35.31
N GLU A 15 12.61 19.66 -36.00
CA GLU A 15 13.01 18.31 -35.59
C GLU A 15 13.76 18.31 -34.26
N ALA A 16 14.65 19.29 -34.04
CA ALA A 16 15.40 19.42 -32.79
C ALA A 16 14.49 19.73 -31.59
N ASP A 17 13.50 20.60 -31.77
CA ASP A 17 12.53 20.92 -30.72
C ASP A 17 11.63 19.72 -30.42
N HIS A 18 11.17 19.00 -31.44
CA HIS A 18 10.39 17.77 -31.27
C HIS A 18 11.19 16.67 -30.55
N GLN A 19 12.50 16.54 -30.82
CA GLN A 19 13.34 15.59 -30.07
C GLN A 19 13.51 16.00 -28.61
N ARG A 20 13.60 17.31 -28.30
CA ARG A 20 13.69 17.80 -26.91
C ARG A 20 12.39 17.61 -26.13
N GLU A 21 11.24 17.78 -26.77
CA GLU A 21 9.94 17.47 -26.16
C GLU A 21 9.84 15.99 -25.83
N ARG A 22 10.19 15.11 -26.78
CA ARG A 22 10.23 13.66 -26.53
C ARG A 22 11.16 13.26 -25.40
N GLN A 23 12.34 13.87 -25.30
CA GLN A 23 13.27 13.61 -24.20
C GLN A 23 12.71 14.07 -22.85
N ARG A 24 12.01 15.22 -22.80
CA ARG A 24 11.34 15.70 -21.59
C ARG A 24 10.19 14.78 -21.17
N ASP A 25 9.41 14.31 -22.14
CA ASP A 25 8.33 13.36 -21.88
C ASP A 25 8.88 12.01 -21.40
N GLU A 26 9.99 11.54 -21.97
CA GLU A 26 10.70 10.33 -21.52
C GLU A 26 11.32 10.46 -20.12
N GLU A 27 11.77 11.66 -19.73
CA GLU A 27 12.32 11.95 -18.40
C GLU A 27 11.20 12.00 -17.34
N MET A 28 10.03 12.54 -17.69
CA MET A 28 8.86 12.66 -16.80
C MET A 28 8.18 11.31 -16.47
N VAL A 29 8.48 10.24 -17.21
CA VAL A 29 7.88 8.91 -17.03
C VAL A 29 8.69 8.02 -16.06
N ARG A 30 9.87 8.44 -15.60
CA ARG A 30 10.78 7.58 -14.82
C ARG A 30 10.57 7.58 -13.31
N ASP A 31 9.78 8.49 -12.77
CA ASP A 31 9.42 8.49 -11.35
C ASP A 31 8.12 7.70 -11.13
N GLU A 32 8.14 6.39 -11.44
CA GLU A 32 7.19 5.49 -10.78
C GLU A 32 7.50 5.54 -9.28
N PRO A 33 6.55 5.97 -8.43
CA PRO A 33 6.77 6.00 -6.99
C PRO A 33 7.06 4.56 -6.56
N THR A 34 8.29 4.32 -6.13
CA THR A 34 8.68 3.01 -5.59
C THR A 34 7.73 2.74 -4.42
N PRO A 35 6.96 1.64 -4.43
CA PRO A 35 6.07 1.35 -3.31
C PRO A 35 6.90 1.35 -2.03
N PRO A 36 6.42 1.99 -0.94
CA PRO A 36 7.17 2.04 0.30
C PRO A 36 7.55 0.61 0.72
N PRO A 37 8.73 0.41 1.33
CA PRO A 37 9.21 -0.91 1.69
C PRO A 37 8.19 -1.62 2.59
N GLY A 38 7.49 -2.60 2.01
CA GLY A 38 6.54 -3.49 2.67
C GLY A 38 7.00 -4.94 2.61
N LEU A 39 6.25 -5.82 3.24
CA LEU A 39 6.39 -7.28 3.20
C LEU A 39 6.04 -7.87 1.82
N GLY A 40 5.43 -7.08 0.92
CA GLY A 40 5.02 -7.54 -0.41
C GLY A 40 3.86 -8.54 -0.38
N LEU A 41 3.13 -8.56 0.74
CA LEU A 41 1.96 -9.42 0.95
C LEU A 41 0.68 -8.71 0.49
N PRO A 42 -0.32 -9.44 -0.04
CA PRO A 42 -1.57 -8.83 -0.46
C PRO A 42 -2.37 -8.32 0.75
N TYR A 43 -3.00 -7.15 0.60
CA TYR A 43 -3.93 -6.63 1.59
C TYR A 43 -5.34 -7.21 1.39
N VAL A 44 -6.10 -7.27 2.47
CA VAL A 44 -7.50 -7.70 2.43
C VAL A 44 -8.36 -6.62 1.77
N ARG A 45 -9.24 -7.06 0.86
CA ARG A 45 -10.12 -6.14 0.11
C ARG A 45 -11.16 -5.47 0.99
N GLY A 46 -11.43 -4.19 0.74
CA GLY A 46 -12.38 -3.36 1.48
C GLY A 46 -11.82 -2.67 2.73
N VAL A 47 -10.57 -2.96 3.07
CA VAL A 47 -9.82 -2.35 4.19
C VAL A 47 -8.34 -2.13 3.81
N GLU A 48 -8.05 -1.98 2.51
CA GLU A 48 -6.68 -1.83 1.99
C GLU A 48 -5.99 -0.59 2.56
N GLU A 49 -6.74 0.48 2.83
CA GLU A 49 -6.25 1.73 3.42
C GLU A 49 -5.71 1.52 4.85
N LEU A 50 -6.11 0.43 5.50
CA LEU A 50 -5.64 0.04 6.83
C LEU A 50 -4.45 -0.92 6.79
N ARG A 51 -3.97 -1.31 5.58
CA ARG A 51 -2.84 -2.22 5.36
C ARG A 51 -2.99 -3.56 6.09
N VAL A 52 -4.23 -4.06 6.11
CA VAL A 52 -4.59 -5.32 6.78
C VAL A 52 -4.10 -6.49 5.95
N LEU A 53 -3.27 -7.33 6.55
CA LEU A 53 -2.72 -8.54 5.94
C LEU A 53 -3.70 -9.71 6.05
N ASN A 54 -4.34 -9.85 7.21
CA ASN A 54 -5.34 -10.87 7.48
C ASN A 54 -6.20 -10.44 8.68
N TYR A 55 -7.44 -10.91 8.76
CA TYR A 55 -8.27 -10.72 9.94
C TYR A 55 -9.27 -11.86 10.12
N SER A 56 -9.74 -12.02 11.36
CA SER A 56 -10.91 -12.81 11.71
C SER A 56 -11.90 -11.93 12.45
N TYR A 57 -13.18 -12.06 12.10
CA TYR A 57 -14.26 -11.27 12.68
C TYR A 57 -15.42 -12.18 13.08
N TRP A 58 -16.01 -11.86 14.23
CA TRP A 58 -17.23 -12.48 14.71
C TRP A 58 -18.17 -11.41 15.25
N ASN A 59 -19.48 -11.61 15.07
CA ASN A 59 -20.48 -10.83 15.80
C ASN A 59 -21.14 -11.74 16.84
N ALA A 60 -20.98 -11.38 18.11
CA ALA A 60 -21.60 -12.05 19.24
C ALA A 60 -22.66 -11.14 19.87
N ASN A 61 -23.91 -11.31 19.43
CA ASN A 61 -25.08 -10.60 19.97
C ASN A 61 -24.93 -9.06 19.96
N GLY A 62 -24.46 -8.50 18.84
CA GLY A 62 -24.24 -7.06 18.71
C GLY A 62 -22.88 -6.58 19.23
N ILE A 63 -22.00 -7.47 19.66
CA ILE A 63 -20.60 -7.16 19.95
C ILE A 63 -19.73 -7.73 18.82
N GLY A 64 -19.04 -6.85 18.09
CA GLY A 64 -18.08 -7.24 17.08
C GLY A 64 -16.77 -7.59 17.77
N VAL A 65 -16.21 -8.77 17.52
CA VAL A 65 -14.89 -9.19 18.00
C VAL A 65 -14.01 -9.39 16.78
N CYS A 66 -12.85 -8.74 16.77
CA CYS A 66 -11.91 -8.81 15.66
C CYS A 66 -10.51 -9.16 16.16
N ILE A 67 -9.84 -10.01 15.39
CA ILE A 67 -8.40 -10.25 15.48
C ILE A 67 -7.82 -9.91 14.13
N VAL A 68 -6.82 -9.03 14.09
CA VAL A 68 -6.29 -8.45 12.84
C VAL A 68 -4.77 -8.44 12.85
N ALA A 69 -4.17 -8.75 11.70
CA ALA A 69 -2.76 -8.55 11.40
C ALA A 69 -2.61 -7.36 10.43
N VAL A 70 -1.73 -6.43 10.77
CA VAL A 70 -1.52 -5.19 10.02
C VAL A 70 -0.04 -5.01 9.72
N GLU A 71 0.25 -4.59 8.50
CA GLU A 71 1.59 -4.20 8.09
C GLU A 71 1.96 -2.81 8.63
N GLY A 72 3.15 -2.70 9.22
CA GLY A 72 3.71 -1.44 9.69
C GLY A 72 4.48 -0.68 8.62
N GLY A 73 5.15 0.40 9.02
CA GLY A 73 5.84 1.31 8.11
C GLY A 73 7.22 0.83 7.64
N ALA A 74 7.75 -0.27 8.19
CA ALA A 74 9.15 -0.66 8.02
C ALA A 74 9.30 -2.14 7.60
N ALA A 75 8.48 -2.62 6.67
CA ALA A 75 8.38 -4.05 6.31
C ALA A 75 8.28 -4.97 7.54
N ASP A 76 7.50 -4.53 8.52
CA ASP A 76 7.17 -5.21 9.76
C ASP A 76 5.66 -5.41 9.87
N TRP A 77 5.20 -6.19 10.83
CA TRP A 77 3.77 -6.36 11.08
C TRP A 77 3.46 -6.55 12.56
N ALA A 78 2.22 -6.27 12.94
CA ALA A 78 1.71 -6.47 14.29
C ALA A 78 0.30 -7.07 14.25
N ALA A 79 -0.06 -7.78 15.31
CA ALA A 79 -1.40 -8.34 15.48
C ALA A 79 -2.11 -7.74 16.68
N TYR A 80 -3.42 -7.55 16.56
CA TYR A 80 -4.27 -6.94 17.57
C TYR A 80 -5.56 -7.73 17.74
N ILE A 81 -6.11 -7.73 18.97
CA ILE A 81 -7.46 -8.18 19.28
C ILE A 81 -8.28 -7.03 19.85
N GLY A 82 -9.54 -6.92 19.45
CA GLY A 82 -10.41 -5.84 19.91
C GLY A 82 -11.88 -6.21 19.77
N ALA A 83 -12.73 -5.38 20.35
CA ALA A 83 -14.15 -5.50 20.22
C ALA A 83 -14.83 -4.14 20.16
N ASP A 84 -15.92 -4.04 19.39
CA ASP A 84 -16.71 -2.84 19.21
C ASP A 84 -18.23 -3.15 19.27
N GLY A 85 -19.06 -2.15 18.94
CA GLY A 85 -20.52 -2.28 18.91
C GLY A 85 -21.08 -3.14 17.77
N GLY A 86 -20.25 -3.89 17.04
CA GLY A 86 -20.66 -5.00 16.15
C GLY A 86 -21.50 -4.61 14.95
N GLN A 87 -21.61 -3.32 14.61
CA GLN A 87 -22.49 -2.90 13.52
C GLN A 87 -21.93 -3.30 12.16
N ARG A 88 -20.60 -3.17 11.95
CA ARG A 88 -19.94 -3.46 10.68
C ARG A 88 -18.54 -4.04 10.88
N THR A 89 -18.16 -4.99 10.02
CA THR A 89 -16.86 -5.68 10.09
C THR A 89 -15.69 -4.71 9.92
N GLU A 90 -15.75 -3.84 8.90
CA GLU A 90 -14.67 -2.92 8.56
C GLU A 90 -14.45 -1.89 9.68
N GLU A 91 -15.53 -1.46 10.33
CA GLU A 91 -15.48 -0.56 11.49
C GLU A 91 -14.84 -1.26 12.70
N CYS A 92 -15.18 -2.53 12.95
CA CYS A 92 -14.58 -3.33 14.01
C CYS A 92 -13.08 -3.57 13.79
N VAL A 93 -12.69 -3.83 12.53
CA VAL A 93 -11.27 -3.93 12.12
C VAL A 93 -10.57 -2.60 12.39
N ALA A 94 -11.08 -1.49 11.87
CA ALA A 94 -10.51 -0.16 12.07
C ALA A 94 -10.40 0.21 13.55
N TRP A 95 -11.42 -0.12 14.35
CA TRP A 95 -11.43 0.10 15.79
C TRP A 95 -10.32 -0.72 16.47
N THR A 96 -10.21 -2.00 16.10
CA THR A 96 -9.24 -2.94 16.69
C THR A 96 -7.80 -2.52 16.41
N ILE A 97 -7.50 -2.01 15.23
CA ILE A 97 -6.16 -1.49 14.89
C ILE A 97 -5.81 -0.28 15.77
N ARG A 98 -6.78 0.59 16.05
CA ARG A 98 -6.56 1.84 16.79
C ARG A 98 -6.58 1.67 18.32
N ARG A 99 -7.37 0.73 18.83
CA ARG A 99 -7.70 0.62 20.26
C ARG A 99 -7.59 -0.79 20.84
N GLY A 100 -7.32 -1.78 20.00
CA GLY A 100 -7.18 -3.17 20.42
C GLY A 100 -5.92 -3.44 21.22
N CYS A 101 -5.88 -4.60 21.86
CA CYS A 101 -4.72 -5.10 22.56
C CYS A 101 -3.78 -5.78 21.57
N LYS A 102 -2.52 -5.36 21.58
CA LYS A 102 -1.47 -5.99 20.78
C LYS A 102 -1.16 -7.39 21.31
N PHE A 103 -0.97 -8.35 20.40
CA PHE A 103 -0.54 -9.69 20.76
C PHE A 103 0.95 -9.76 21.12
N SER A 104 1.29 -10.71 21.97
CA SER A 104 2.67 -11.18 22.06
C SER A 104 3.07 -11.90 20.77
N ARG A 105 4.36 -11.94 20.45
CA ARG A 105 4.89 -12.69 19.30
C ARG A 105 4.38 -14.13 19.22
N ASN A 106 4.37 -14.86 20.33
CA ASN A 106 3.89 -16.25 20.35
C ASN A 106 2.39 -16.37 20.01
N GLN A 107 1.57 -15.45 20.49
CA GLN A 107 0.15 -15.41 20.16
C GLN A 107 -0.08 -15.01 18.70
N ALA A 108 0.68 -14.03 18.21
CA ALA A 108 0.62 -13.61 16.81
C ALA A 108 0.98 -14.76 15.87
N ASN A 109 2.07 -15.49 16.14
CA ASN A 109 2.47 -16.66 15.35
C ASN A 109 1.44 -17.80 15.39
N ARG A 110 0.77 -17.98 16.53
CA ARG A 110 -0.28 -18.99 16.67
C ARG A 110 -1.50 -18.64 15.80
N TRP A 111 -1.83 -17.37 15.71
CA TRP A 111 -3.02 -16.90 15.00
C TRP A 111 -2.79 -16.69 13.50
N PHE A 112 -1.59 -16.24 13.13
CA PHE A 112 -1.18 -15.94 11.77
C PHE A 112 0.13 -16.67 11.43
N PRO A 113 0.13 -18.03 11.40
CA PRO A 113 1.33 -18.83 11.16
C PRO A 113 1.92 -18.64 9.75
N GLU A 114 1.14 -18.08 8.82
CA GLU A 114 1.57 -17.76 7.45
C GLU A 114 2.40 -16.48 7.35
N LEU A 115 2.39 -15.63 8.39
CA LEU A 115 3.12 -14.36 8.39
C LEU A 115 4.54 -14.54 8.96
N PRO A 116 5.55 -13.83 8.42
CA PRO A 116 6.95 -14.01 8.81
C PRO A 116 7.19 -13.50 10.23
N ILE A 117 7.37 -14.41 11.19
CA ILE A 117 7.47 -14.08 12.61
C ILE A 117 8.74 -13.27 12.95
N GLU A 118 9.77 -13.36 12.11
CA GLU A 118 11.01 -12.57 12.21
C GLU A 118 10.75 -11.07 12.02
N ARG A 119 9.68 -10.73 11.29
CA ARG A 119 9.24 -9.36 10.99
C ARG A 119 8.18 -8.85 11.96
N TYR A 120 7.89 -9.61 13.02
CA TYR A 120 6.92 -9.19 14.03
C TYR A 120 7.45 -8.03 14.86
N ARG A 121 6.67 -6.94 14.90
CA ARG A 121 6.94 -5.75 15.70
C ARG A 121 6.44 -5.97 17.11
N GLU A 122 7.34 -6.02 18.09
CA GLU A 122 7.01 -6.00 19.53
C GLU A 122 6.46 -4.65 19.99
#